data_AF-A0A2W7DTT4-F1
#
_entry.id   AF-A0A2W7DTT4-F1
#
_cell.length_a   1.000
_cell.length_b   1.000
_cell.length_c   1.000
_cell.angle_alpha   90.00
_cell.angle_beta   90.00
_cell.angle_gamma   90.00
#
_symmetry.space_group_name_H-M   'P 1'
#
loop_
_entity.id
_entity.type
_entity.pdbx_description
1 polymer ?
#
loop_
_entity_poly.entity_id
_entity_poly.type
_entity_poly.pdbx_seq_one_letter_code
_entity_poly.pdbx_strand_id
1 'polypeptide(L)'
;MSAENAYSNYCLKGFEVAQQYAARAQELYGRSRQQMEEAEVPTRDQLQQIMMSWQRALSEAGNGDDAQQRAASAWLDHARQYGQVISKHQNSVERAMKDLGEQLASAYDEAQQKARANFSDYLADLQTLASGKSDE
;
A
#
# COMPACT_ATOMS: atom_id res chain seq x y z
N MET A 1 -19.55 -12.44 -38.80
CA MET A 1 -19.10 -11.35 -37.89
C MET A 1 -18.33 -10.34 -38.73
N SER A 2 -18.41 -9.02 -38.48
CA SER A 2 -17.65 -8.02 -39.27
C SER A 2 -16.33 -7.66 -38.57
N ALA A 3 -15.37 -7.10 -39.31
CA ALA A 3 -14.11 -6.60 -38.73
C ALA A 3 -14.35 -5.47 -37.71
N GLU A 4 -15.36 -4.63 -37.94
CA GLU A 4 -15.78 -3.58 -37.00
C GLU A 4 -16.30 -4.16 -35.68
N ASN A 5 -17.05 -5.26 -35.72
CA ASN A 5 -17.50 -5.95 -34.51
C ASN A 5 -16.33 -6.60 -33.75
N ALA A 6 -15.36 -7.18 -34.46
CA ALA A 6 -14.17 -7.77 -33.85
C ALA A 6 -13.31 -6.71 -33.13
N TYR A 7 -13.08 -5.56 -33.79
CA TYR A 7 -12.35 -4.44 -33.20
C TYR A 7 -13.09 -3.84 -31.99
N SER A 8 -14.39 -3.63 -32.11
CA SER A 8 -15.21 -3.11 -31.01
C SER A 8 -15.15 -4.04 -29.78
N ASN A 9 -15.24 -5.36 -29.98
CA ASN A 9 -15.11 -6.35 -28.92
C ASN A 9 -13.72 -6.34 -28.28
N TYR A 10 -12.65 -6.23 -29.07
CA TYR A 10 -11.29 -6.10 -28.57
C TYR A 10 -11.13 -4.86 -27.67
N CYS A 11 -11.62 -3.71 -28.12
CA CYS A 11 -11.58 -2.46 -27.36
C CYS A 11 -12.37 -2.55 -26.04
N LEU A 12 -13.58 -3.14 -26.08
CA LEU A 12 -14.42 -3.33 -24.89
C LEU A 12 -13.72 -4.21 -23.84
N LYS A 13 -13.22 -5.38 -24.25
CA LYS A 13 -12.45 -6.27 -23.35
C LYS A 13 -11.19 -5.61 -22.81
N GLY A 14 -10.49 -4.82 -23.62
CA GLY A 14 -9.32 -4.06 -23.19
C GLY A 14 -9.67 -3.00 -22.13
N PHE A 15 -10.79 -2.32 -22.31
CA PHE A 15 -11.33 -1.36 -21.35
C PHE A 15 -11.76 -2.04 -20.04
N GLU A 16 -12.40 -3.19 -20.11
CA GLU A 16 -12.77 -3.99 -18.93
C GLU A 16 -11.55 -4.41 -18.11
N VAL A 17 -10.47 -4.86 -18.77
CA VAL A 17 -9.20 -5.18 -18.09
C VAL A 17 -8.61 -3.95 -17.39
N ALA A 18 -8.61 -2.79 -18.05
CA ALA A 18 -8.13 -1.55 -17.46
C ALA A 18 -8.97 -1.13 -16.24
N GLN A 19 -10.30 -1.26 -16.31
CA GLN A 19 -11.19 -0.99 -15.17
C GLN A 19 -10.94 -1.94 -13.99
N GLN A 20 -10.79 -3.24 -14.27
CA GLN A 20 -10.51 -4.24 -13.23
C GLN A 20 -9.19 -3.94 -12.51
N TYR A 21 -8.14 -3.60 -13.26
CA TYR A 21 -6.86 -3.20 -12.69
C TYR A 21 -6.98 -1.93 -11.85
N ALA A 22 -7.66 -0.89 -12.36
CA ALA A 22 -7.86 0.36 -11.64
C ALA A 22 -8.63 0.16 -10.32
N ALA A 23 -9.69 -0.64 -10.33
CA ALA A 23 -10.47 -0.97 -9.15
C ALA A 23 -9.63 -1.73 -8.10
N ARG A 24 -8.84 -2.73 -8.55
CA ARG A 24 -7.96 -3.50 -7.66
C ARG A 24 -6.84 -2.62 -7.09
N ALA A 25 -6.25 -1.74 -7.89
CA ALA A 25 -5.26 -0.79 -7.40
C ALA A 25 -5.86 0.12 -6.31
N GLN A 26 -7.08 0.64 -6.52
CA GLN A 26 -7.76 1.46 -5.53
C GLN A 26 -8.05 0.71 -4.22
N GLU A 27 -8.45 -0.57 -4.30
CA GLU A 27 -8.63 -1.43 -3.13
C GLU A 27 -7.31 -1.62 -2.37
N LEU A 28 -6.23 -1.94 -3.07
CA LEU A 28 -4.90 -2.13 -2.49
C LEU A 28 -4.42 -0.86 -1.78
N TYR A 29 -4.60 0.32 -2.39
CA TYR A 29 -4.31 1.60 -1.76
C TYR A 29 -5.14 1.81 -0.48
N GLY A 30 -6.44 1.53 -0.53
CA GLY A 30 -7.33 1.67 0.63
C GLY A 30 -6.90 0.79 1.81
N ARG A 31 -6.57 -0.47 1.53
CA ARG A 31 -6.09 -1.43 2.55
C ARG A 31 -4.74 -1.01 3.15
N SER A 32 -3.80 -0.61 2.29
CA SER A 32 -2.48 -0.17 2.75
C SER A 32 -2.58 1.10 3.62
N ARG A 33 -3.44 2.03 3.24
CA ARG A 33 -3.74 3.22 4.06
C ARG A 33 -4.33 2.84 5.42
N GLN A 34 -5.30 1.94 5.46
CA GLN A 34 -5.90 1.47 6.71
C GLN A 34 -4.83 0.83 7.63
N GLN A 35 -3.93 0.01 7.09
CA GLN A 35 -2.83 -0.58 7.87
C GLN A 35 -1.89 0.47 8.46
N MET A 36 -1.62 1.55 7.72
CA MET A 36 -0.83 2.67 8.24
C MET A 36 -1.56 3.43 9.34
N GLU A 37 -2.85 3.70 9.18
CA GLU A 37 -3.69 4.36 10.19
C GLU A 37 -3.78 3.50 11.48
N GLU A 38 -3.92 2.18 11.34
CA GLU A 38 -3.91 1.21 12.45
C GLU A 38 -2.56 1.16 13.18
N ALA A 39 -1.45 1.44 12.49
CA ALA A 39 -0.13 1.55 13.10
C ALA A 39 0.12 2.92 13.75
N GLU A 40 -0.56 3.97 13.30
CA GLU A 40 -0.40 5.34 13.78
C GLU A 40 -1.07 5.58 15.14
N VAL A 41 -2.31 5.14 15.32
CA VAL A 41 -3.06 5.31 16.58
C VAL A 41 -2.31 4.78 17.82
N PRO A 42 -1.88 3.50 17.87
CA PRO A 42 -1.16 2.99 19.03
C PRO A 42 0.20 3.66 19.22
N THR A 43 0.85 4.10 18.13
CA THR A 43 2.09 4.86 18.19
C THR A 43 1.86 6.20 18.89
N ARG A 44 0.84 6.94 18.49
CA ARG A 44 0.47 8.22 19.10
C ARG A 44 0.16 8.06 20.59
N ASP A 45 -0.62 7.06 20.97
CA ASP A 45 -0.99 6.80 22.36
C ASP A 45 0.25 6.46 23.21
N GLN A 46 1.16 5.63 22.69
CA GLN A 46 2.43 5.30 23.35
C GLN A 46 3.31 6.53 23.55
N LEU A 47 3.43 7.38 22.53
CA LEU A 47 4.18 8.64 22.63
C LEU A 47 3.57 9.59 23.66
N GLN A 48 2.24 9.68 23.71
CA GLN A 48 1.53 10.48 24.70
C GLN A 48 1.76 9.95 26.12
N GLN A 49 1.74 8.64 26.33
CA GLN A 49 2.04 8.02 27.62
C GLN A 49 3.48 8.31 28.07
N ILE A 50 4.45 8.19 27.16
CA ILE A 50 5.86 8.53 27.44
C ILE A 50 5.96 10.00 27.88
N MET A 51 5.33 10.92 27.14
CA MET A 51 5.35 12.34 27.46
C MET A 51 4.71 12.64 28.83
N MET A 52 3.56 12.04 29.16
CA MET A 52 2.92 12.22 30.47
C MET A 52 3.77 11.64 31.61
N SER A 53 4.41 10.48 31.40
CA SER A 53 5.28 9.88 32.41
C SER A 53 6.53 10.72 32.69
N TRP A 54 7.10 11.31 31.64
CA TRP A 54 8.22 12.25 31.77
C TRP A 54 7.82 13.53 32.51
N GLN A 55 6.65 14.11 32.19
CA GLN A 55 6.12 15.27 32.90
C GLN A 55 5.90 14.98 34.38
N ARG A 56 5.37 13.80 34.72
CA ARG A 56 5.22 13.37 36.11
C ARG A 56 6.57 13.26 36.81
N ALA A 57 7.54 12.55 36.21
CA ALA A 57 8.88 12.39 36.77
C ALA A 57 9.58 13.75 37.00
N LEU A 58 9.40 14.72 36.08
CA LEU A 58 9.90 16.08 36.25
C LEU A 58 9.21 16.82 37.40
N SER A 59 7.90 16.67 37.56
CA SER A 59 7.16 17.31 38.66
C SER A 59 7.51 16.74 40.04
N GLU A 60 7.89 15.46 40.09
CA GLU A 60 8.30 14.76 41.31
C GLU A 60 9.78 14.93 41.63
N ALA A 61 10.59 15.32 40.64
CA ALA A 61 11.99 15.69 40.85
C ALA A 61 12.05 17.04 41.59
N GLY A 62 12.20 16.98 42.92
CA GLY A 62 12.48 18.16 43.75
C GLY A 62 13.84 18.82 43.44
N ASN A 63 14.23 19.81 44.25
CA ASN A 63 15.51 20.50 44.08
C ASN A 63 16.63 19.81 44.90
N GLY A 64 17.61 19.18 44.22
CA GLY A 64 18.81 18.57 44.82
C GLY A 64 19.57 17.64 43.84
N ASP A 65 20.83 17.31 44.14
CA ASP A 65 21.71 16.53 43.25
C ASP A 65 21.14 15.12 42.93
N ASP A 66 20.57 14.44 43.93
CA ASP A 66 19.91 13.15 43.76
C ASP A 66 18.65 13.22 42.86
N ALA A 67 17.99 14.38 42.83
CA ALA A 67 16.82 14.60 41.99
C ALA A 67 17.23 14.89 40.54
N GLN A 68 18.34 15.63 40.33
CA GLN A 68 18.92 15.82 39.00
C GLN A 68 19.37 14.50 38.38
N GLN A 69 20.01 13.62 39.16
CA GLN A 69 20.49 12.33 38.65
C GLN A 69 19.32 11.41 38.28
N ARG A 70 18.26 11.39 39.09
CA ARG A 70 17.01 10.67 38.78
C ARG A 70 16.30 11.23 37.54
N ALA A 71 16.21 12.55 37.41
CA ALA A 71 15.62 13.20 36.25
C ALA A 71 16.40 12.91 34.95
N ALA A 72 17.74 12.93 35.01
CA ALA A 72 18.59 12.58 33.88
C ALA A 72 18.43 11.11 33.44
N SER A 73 18.35 10.18 34.40
CA SER A 73 18.08 8.76 34.11
C SER A 73 16.69 8.56 33.49
N ALA A 74 15.66 9.18 34.06
CA ALA A 74 14.30 9.10 33.52
C ALA A 74 14.23 9.67 32.09
N TRP A 75 14.92 10.78 31.83
CA TRP A 75 15.00 11.36 30.48
C TRP A 75 15.64 10.40 29.48
N LEU A 76 16.77 9.76 29.83
CA LEU A 76 17.43 8.78 28.95
C LEU A 76 16.54 7.57 28.66
N ASP A 77 15.82 7.06 29.66
CA ASP A 77 14.91 5.95 29.49
C ASP A 77 13.71 6.32 28.59
N HIS A 78 13.13 7.50 28.77
CA HIS A 78 12.06 8.00 27.90
C HIS A 78 12.54 8.28 26.47
N ALA A 79 13.73 8.85 26.29
CA ALA A 79 14.32 9.05 24.97
C ALA A 79 14.53 7.71 24.23
N ARG A 80 14.97 6.67 24.96
CA ARG A 80 15.11 5.31 24.41
C ARG A 80 13.75 4.73 24.01
N GLN A 81 12.75 4.82 24.88
CA GLN A 81 11.39 4.33 24.59
C GLN A 81 10.80 5.06 23.39
N TYR A 82 10.94 6.38 23.33
CA TYR A 82 10.51 7.20 22.20
C TYR A 82 11.15 6.73 20.89
N GLY A 83 12.47 6.55 20.88
CA GLY A 83 13.19 6.05 19.70
C GLY A 83 12.72 4.66 19.25
N GLN A 84 12.43 3.76 20.19
CA GLN A 84 11.88 2.44 19.87
C GLN A 84 10.49 2.51 19.24
N VAL A 85 9.61 3.36 19.75
CA VAL A 85 8.25 3.55 19.22
C VAL A 85 8.31 4.11 17.80
N ILE A 86 9.09 5.18 17.58
CA ILE A 86 9.30 5.77 16.25
C ILE A 86 9.87 4.74 15.27
N SER A 87 10.90 3.99 15.67
CA SER A 87 11.52 2.97 14.81
C SER A 87 10.55 1.85 14.43
N LYS A 88 9.72 1.39 15.38
CA LYS A 88 8.66 0.41 15.10
C LYS A 88 7.65 0.94 14.09
N HIS A 89 7.21 2.19 14.25
CA HIS A 89 6.27 2.83 13.33
C HIS A 89 6.86 2.95 11.93
N GLN A 90 8.11 3.45 11.80
CA GLN A 90 8.82 3.53 10.52
C GLN A 90 8.92 2.17 9.83
N ASN A 91 9.36 1.14 10.55
CA ASN A 91 9.45 -0.22 10.00
C ASN A 91 8.08 -0.76 9.55
N SER A 92 7.00 -0.41 10.25
CA SER A 92 5.64 -0.80 9.88
C SER A 92 5.19 -0.13 8.59
N VAL A 93 5.45 1.17 8.45
CA VAL A 93 5.12 1.95 7.23
C VAL A 93 5.94 1.45 6.04
N GLU A 94 7.24 1.24 6.21
CA GLU A 94 8.10 0.71 5.15
C GLU A 94 7.63 -0.65 4.66
N ARG A 95 7.24 -1.55 5.57
CA ARG A 95 6.70 -2.86 5.22
C ARG A 95 5.37 -2.75 4.47
N ALA A 96 4.44 -1.93 4.96
CA ALA A 96 3.15 -1.72 4.29
C ALA A 96 3.30 -1.14 2.87
N MET A 97 4.26 -0.23 2.67
CA MET A 97 4.57 0.32 1.34
C MET A 97 5.21 -0.71 0.42
N LYS A 98 6.12 -1.54 0.94
CA LYS A 98 6.74 -2.62 0.19
C LYS A 98 5.69 -3.64 -0.26
N ASP A 99 4.85 -4.09 0.67
CA ASP A 99 3.79 -5.06 0.41
C ASP A 99 2.77 -4.51 -0.62
N LEU A 100 2.46 -3.21 -0.56
CA LEU A 100 1.63 -2.53 -1.56
C LEU A 100 2.29 -2.55 -2.94
N GLY A 101 3.59 -2.25 -3.02
CA GLY A 101 4.35 -2.27 -4.27
C GLY A 101 4.37 -3.66 -4.92
N GLU A 102 4.60 -4.72 -4.13
CA GLU A 102 4.58 -6.10 -4.61
C GLU A 102 3.19 -6.51 -5.13
N GLN A 103 2.13 -6.14 -4.41
CA GLN A 103 0.75 -6.43 -4.83
C GLN A 103 0.34 -5.67 -6.10
N LEU A 104 0.75 -4.41 -6.24
CA LEU A 104 0.49 -3.61 -7.45
C LEU A 104 1.26 -4.17 -8.65
N ALA A 105 2.52 -4.55 -8.47
CA ALA A 105 3.31 -5.19 -9.54
C ALA A 105 2.65 -6.49 -10.02
N SER A 106 2.22 -7.35 -9.09
CA SER A 106 1.51 -8.58 -9.43
C SER A 106 0.17 -8.30 -10.15
N ALA A 107 -0.60 -7.32 -9.69
CA ALA A 107 -1.87 -6.95 -10.34
C ALA A 107 -1.64 -6.39 -11.75
N TYR A 108 -0.55 -5.66 -11.96
CA TYR A 108 -0.16 -5.12 -13.25
C TYR A 108 0.24 -6.23 -14.22
N ASP A 109 1.04 -7.20 -13.77
CA ASP A 109 1.44 -8.36 -14.58
C ASP A 109 0.21 -9.18 -15.02
N GLU A 110 -0.74 -9.42 -14.12
CA GLU A 110 -2.00 -10.08 -14.46
C GLU A 110 -2.80 -9.30 -15.52
N ALA A 111 -2.90 -7.97 -15.37
CA ALA A 111 -3.59 -7.11 -16.34
C ALA A 111 -2.90 -7.15 -17.71
N GLN A 112 -1.57 -7.14 -17.74
CA GLN A 112 -0.79 -7.23 -18.97
C GLN A 112 -1.01 -8.59 -19.66
N GLN A 113 -1.03 -9.69 -18.92
CA GLN A 113 -1.31 -11.02 -19.46
C GLN A 113 -2.70 -11.09 -20.09
N LYS A 114 -3.72 -10.58 -19.40
CA LYS A 114 -5.09 -10.50 -19.93
C LYS A 114 -5.17 -9.64 -21.19
N ALA A 115 -4.49 -8.49 -21.21
CA ALA A 115 -4.46 -7.62 -22.37
C ALA A 115 -3.80 -8.30 -23.59
N ARG A 116 -2.70 -9.05 -23.36
CA ARG A 116 -2.05 -9.85 -24.41
C ARG A 116 -2.95 -10.97 -24.94
N ALA A 117 -3.63 -11.68 -24.05
CA ALA A 117 -4.58 -12.72 -24.44
C ALA A 117 -5.71 -12.13 -25.29
N ASN A 118 -6.30 -11.01 -24.86
CA ASN A 118 -7.33 -10.29 -25.62
C ASN A 118 -6.85 -9.85 -27.02
N PHE A 119 -5.60 -9.37 -27.13
CA PHE A 119 -5.02 -9.03 -28.41
C PHE A 119 -4.80 -10.25 -29.30
N SER A 120 -4.35 -11.37 -28.73
CA SER A 120 -4.19 -12.64 -29.45
C SER A 120 -5.53 -13.16 -29.99
N ASP A 121 -6.59 -13.09 -29.18
CA ASP A 121 -7.94 -13.47 -29.59
C ASP A 121 -8.42 -12.59 -30.77
N TYR A 122 -8.19 -11.27 -30.67
CA TYR A 122 -8.54 -10.34 -31.75
C TYR A 122 -7.81 -10.66 -33.07
N LEU A 123 -6.52 -11.00 -33.02
CA LEU A 123 -5.78 -11.41 -34.22
C LEU A 123 -6.34 -12.71 -34.82
N ALA A 124 -6.73 -13.67 -33.99
CA ALA A 124 -7.35 -14.92 -34.44
C ALA A 124 -8.73 -14.69 -35.09
N ASP A 125 -9.54 -13.79 -34.53
CA ASP A 125 -10.82 -13.38 -35.11
C ASP A 125 -10.61 -12.76 -36.51
N LEU A 126 -9.64 -11.85 -36.65
CA LEU A 126 -9.32 -11.23 -37.93
C LEU A 126 -8.83 -12.25 -38.97
N GLN A 127 -8.00 -13.21 -38.56
CA GLN A 127 -7.52 -14.26 -39.46
C GLN A 127 -8.66 -15.16 -39.94
N THR A 128 -9.60 -15.50 -39.06
CA THR A 128 -10.80 -16.28 -39.40
C THR A 128 -11.65 -15.53 -40.42
N LEU A 129 -11.85 -14.22 -40.22
CA LEU A 129 -12.60 -13.36 -41.15
C LEU A 129 -11.93 -13.24 -42.52
N ALA A 130 -10.59 -13.18 -42.56
CA ALA A 130 -9.84 -13.14 -43.81
C ALA A 130 -9.90 -14.47 -44.57
N SER A 131 -9.93 -15.60 -43.85
CA SER A 131 -9.97 -16.95 -44.43
C SER A 131 -11.37 -17.34 -44.95
N GLY A 132 -12.43 -16.81 -44.33
CA GLY A 132 -13.82 -17.10 -44.71
C GLY A 132 -14.38 -16.26 -45.88
N LYS A 133 -13.57 -15.39 -46.50
CA LYS A 133 -13.96 -14.57 -47.67
C LYS A 133 -13.47 -15.14 -49.01
N SER A 134 -12.93 -16.36 -49.05
CA SER A 134 -12.33 -16.94 -50.27
C SER A 134 -13.26 -17.79 -51.15
N ASP A 135 -14.54 -18.00 -50.79
CA ASP A 135 -15.45 -18.91 -51.52
C ASP A 135 -16.80 -18.29 -51.95
N GLU A 136 -16.85 -17.00 -52.26
CA GLU A 136 -17.96 -16.37 -53.02
C GLU A 136 -17.41 -15.48 -54.14
#